data_AF-A0A918NIJ8-F1
#
_entry.id   AF-A0A918NIJ8-F1
#
_cell.length_a   1.000
_cell.length_b   1.000
_cell.length_c   1.000
_cell.angle_alpha   90.00
_cell.angle_beta   90.00
_cell.angle_gamma   90.00
#
_symmetry.space_group_name_H-M   'P 1'
#
loop_
_entity.id
_entity.type
_entity.pdbx_description
1 polymer ?
#
loop_
_entity_poly.entity_id
_entity_poly.type
_entity_poly.pdbx_seq_one_letter_code
_entity_poly.pdbx_strand_id
1 'polypeptide(L)'
;MQSRIFKQTSALLLVIGAGFALTACGNADATQGKAANKGAEAAQTPTLQTGAVSRGEIAKIINSTGTVRPDITVQVGSEVSGKLLSVDVDFNSVVKAGDVLAVIDPENLENRVAQVAAQVENRRADININMASLKRAEVNAAQAKRSLVRREQLFAESAISKAQLEETERAMELADADIELAKARLEGSQSTLKQAQADLRSAKVDLSRTVIIAPIDGVVIERLVDPGQTVAASFSAPELFKIAGDLSKIKIDAAIVESDVSGLDAGDPVSFSVDAYPGRVFRGVIEQLRLKSETQSNIVTYTAVVGASNADNVLMPGMTTNLQITTNSKSDILRIPATAERFRPTPDQIKTWKAETTEEANSDVDPKTRERLTLLGLPATRIDNVLNKMADDTVALREQINDPTQTWRKVARMKQLRETYDDIIKKDLSSTEYQEYRRLLQAGAQTRDAQIWVKSGDKMRQVDVGLGLSDGSFVEVISGLEEGDQVITSIGSGGGGQRRGPPGGRRG
;
A
#
# COMPACT_ATOMS: atom_id res chain seq x y z
N MET A 1 -37.04 -0.54 -40.81
CA MET A 1 -37.20 -1.04 -39.43
C MET A 1 -36.68 0.05 -38.50
N GLN A 2 -37.42 1.08 -38.04
CA GLN A 2 -38.75 1.19 -37.39
C GLN A 2 -38.86 0.46 -36.05
N SER A 3 -38.57 1.16 -34.93
CA SER A 3 -39.41 1.35 -33.72
C SER A 3 -38.61 2.20 -32.71
N ARG A 4 -39.05 3.36 -32.18
CA ARG A 4 -40.24 3.80 -31.42
C ARG A 4 -40.34 3.19 -29.99
N ILE A 5 -40.06 4.00 -28.96
CA ILE A 5 -40.99 4.72 -28.03
C ILE A 5 -41.31 3.88 -26.76
N PHE A 6 -40.97 4.39 -25.56
CA PHE A 6 -41.91 4.69 -24.45
C PHE A 6 -41.18 5.33 -23.25
N LYS A 7 -41.44 6.61 -22.97
CA LYS A 7 -41.27 7.26 -21.66
C LYS A 7 -42.67 7.68 -21.21
N GLN A 8 -43.12 7.21 -20.04
CA GLN A 8 -44.39 7.59 -19.47
C GLN A 8 -44.24 8.77 -18.50
N THR A 9 -45.21 9.65 -18.64
CA THR A 9 -45.53 10.90 -17.96
C THR A 9 -46.35 10.70 -16.70
N SER A 10 -46.20 11.56 -15.69
CA SER A 10 -47.35 12.11 -14.95
C SER A 10 -47.05 13.52 -14.48
N ALA A 11 -47.98 14.42 -14.81
CA ALA A 11 -47.99 15.85 -14.54
C ALA A 11 -49.28 16.21 -13.80
N LEU A 12 -49.21 17.22 -12.93
CA LEU A 12 -50.33 18.07 -12.48
C LEU A 12 -49.66 19.31 -11.81
N LEU A 13 -49.56 20.51 -12.43
CA LEU A 13 -50.54 21.61 -12.60
C LEU A 13 -51.29 21.96 -11.29
N LEU A 14 -51.51 23.19 -10.81
CA LEU A 14 -51.40 24.60 -11.24
C LEU A 14 -51.78 25.40 -9.94
N VAL A 15 -51.36 26.62 -9.60
CA VAL A 15 -51.95 27.92 -9.99
C VAL A 15 -51.22 29.03 -9.21
N ILE A 16 -50.81 30.07 -9.92
CA ILE A 16 -50.35 31.37 -9.44
C ILE A 16 -51.56 32.30 -9.27
N GLY A 17 -51.59 33.14 -8.24
CA GLY A 17 -52.56 34.23 -8.13
C GLY A 17 -52.09 35.35 -7.21
N ALA A 18 -51.81 36.51 -7.79
CA ALA A 18 -51.32 37.73 -7.14
C ALA A 18 -52.44 38.79 -6.98
N GLY A 19 -52.33 39.63 -5.95
CA GLY A 19 -52.55 41.08 -6.07
C GLY A 19 -53.80 41.73 -5.41
N PHE A 20 -53.53 42.85 -4.72
CA PHE A 20 -54.37 44.06 -4.52
C PHE A 20 -55.60 43.95 -3.59
N ALA A 21 -56.03 44.92 -2.76
CA ALA A 21 -55.68 46.32 -2.51
C ALA A 21 -56.26 46.82 -1.14
N LEU A 22 -55.82 48.02 -0.73
CA LEU A 22 -56.26 48.87 0.37
C LEU A 22 -57.79 49.01 0.59
N THR A 23 -58.21 49.22 1.85
CA THR A 23 -59.03 50.38 2.26
C THR A 23 -59.04 50.60 3.78
N ALA A 24 -59.23 51.86 4.18
CA ALA A 24 -58.96 52.45 5.48
C ALA A 24 -60.26 52.84 6.24
N CYS A 25 -60.06 53.48 7.42
CA CYS A 25 -61.00 54.10 8.38
C CYS A 25 -61.57 53.15 9.46
N GLY A 26 -61.57 53.44 10.76
CA GLY A 26 -61.12 54.60 11.53
C GLY A 26 -61.52 54.45 13.03
N ASN A 27 -60.65 54.97 13.90
CA ASN A 27 -60.80 55.50 15.28
C ASN A 27 -61.71 54.85 16.35
N ALA A 28 -61.11 54.54 17.51
CA ALA A 28 -61.57 55.02 18.81
C ALA A 28 -60.45 54.92 19.89
N ASP A 29 -60.40 55.95 20.73
CA ASP A 29 -59.32 56.37 21.63
C ASP A 29 -59.07 55.53 22.91
N ALA A 30 -57.80 55.58 23.30
CA ALA A 30 -57.21 55.75 24.64
C ALA A 30 -57.81 55.05 25.88
N THR A 31 -56.95 54.30 26.60
CA THR A 31 -56.43 54.75 27.92
C THR A 31 -55.26 53.89 28.44
N GLN A 32 -54.13 54.58 28.63
CA GLN A 32 -53.05 54.46 29.63
C GLN A 32 -52.76 53.13 30.38
N GLY A 33 -51.49 52.73 30.31
CA GLY A 33 -50.88 51.77 31.24
C GLY A 33 -49.39 51.53 30.97
N LYS A 34 -48.55 52.57 31.06
CA LYS A 34 -47.08 52.43 31.08
C LYS A 34 -46.64 51.76 32.39
N ALA A 35 -46.15 50.53 32.32
CA ALA A 35 -45.25 49.96 33.33
C ALA A 35 -43.97 49.49 32.63
N ALA A 36 -42.99 50.40 32.59
CA ALA A 36 -41.64 50.08 32.19
C ALA A 36 -40.99 49.25 33.30
N ASN A 37 -40.86 47.94 33.08
CA ASN A 37 -40.06 47.08 33.95
C ASN A 37 -38.69 46.88 33.30
N LYS A 38 -37.75 47.79 33.61
CA LYS A 38 -36.32 47.57 33.43
C LYS A 38 -35.87 46.57 34.50
N GLY A 39 -36.05 45.28 34.21
CA GLY A 39 -35.34 44.22 34.91
C GLY A 39 -33.91 44.18 34.38
N ALA A 40 -32.97 44.69 35.17
CA ALA A 40 -31.55 44.50 34.94
C ALA A 40 -31.25 42.99 35.01
N GLU A 41 -31.07 42.38 33.85
CA GLU A 41 -30.45 41.08 33.70
C GLU A 41 -29.01 41.22 34.21
N ALA A 42 -28.76 40.70 35.42
CA ALA A 42 -27.42 40.64 35.97
C ALA A 42 -26.58 39.79 35.01
N ALA A 43 -25.74 40.46 34.23
CA ALA A 43 -24.80 39.83 33.31
C ALA A 43 -23.88 38.90 34.12
N GLN A 44 -24.22 37.61 34.14
CA GLN A 44 -23.33 36.58 34.67
C GLN A 44 -22.08 36.58 33.83
N THR A 45 -20.94 36.92 34.44
CA THR A 45 -19.66 37.01 33.74
C THR A 45 -19.34 35.63 33.13
N PRO A 46 -19.24 35.51 31.81
CA PRO A 46 -19.18 34.22 31.13
C PRO A 46 -17.88 33.49 31.47
N THR A 47 -17.94 32.36 32.17
CA THR A 47 -16.74 31.72 32.75
C THR A 47 -15.82 31.15 31.68
N LEU A 48 -14.52 31.47 31.76
CA LEU A 48 -13.50 30.87 30.91
C LEU A 48 -13.28 29.41 31.25
N GLN A 49 -13.47 28.53 30.27
CA GLN A 49 -13.03 27.15 30.34
C GLN A 49 -11.59 27.08 29.87
N THR A 50 -10.73 26.49 30.70
CA THR A 50 -9.32 26.31 30.38
C THR A 50 -8.97 24.83 30.33
N GLY A 51 -7.95 24.51 29.53
CA GLY A 51 -7.23 23.25 29.58
C GLY A 51 -5.80 23.50 30.01
N ALA A 52 -5.24 22.62 30.82
CA ALA A 52 -3.82 22.70 31.17
C ALA A 52 -2.96 22.22 29.99
N VAL A 53 -1.85 22.92 29.73
CA VAL A 53 -0.73 22.37 28.95
C VAL A 53 -0.16 21.22 29.76
N SER A 54 -0.17 20.03 29.19
CA SER A 54 0.27 18.80 29.86
C SER A 54 1.23 18.04 28.96
N ARG A 55 2.06 17.18 29.56
CA ARG A 55 2.83 16.20 28.81
C ARG A 55 2.02 14.94 28.54
N GLY A 56 2.21 14.36 27.36
CA GLY A 56 1.65 13.06 27.05
C GLY A 56 2.01 12.59 25.65
N GLU A 57 1.43 11.45 25.27
CA GLU A 57 1.62 10.89 23.94
C GLU A 57 0.66 11.53 22.94
N ILE A 58 1.14 11.82 21.73
CA ILE A 58 0.30 12.09 20.56
C ILE A 58 0.77 11.16 19.45
N ALA A 59 -0.19 10.55 18.76
CA ALA A 59 0.07 9.74 17.59
C ALA A 59 -0.89 10.11 16.46
N LYS A 60 -0.43 10.00 15.21
CA LYS A 60 -1.28 10.17 14.04
C LYS A 60 -2.09 8.89 13.87
N ILE A 61 -3.42 9.04 13.85
CA ILE A 61 -4.33 7.93 13.64
C ILE A 61 -4.86 8.00 12.21
N ILE A 62 -4.58 6.97 11.42
CA ILE A 62 -5.12 6.80 10.07
C ILE A 62 -6.17 5.71 10.13
N ASN A 63 -7.40 6.05 9.74
CA ASN A 63 -8.48 5.08 9.63
C ASN A 63 -8.59 4.61 8.18
N SER A 64 -8.68 3.31 7.97
CA SER A 64 -8.78 2.70 6.65
C SER A 64 -9.67 1.46 6.70
N THR A 65 -10.11 1.02 5.53
CA THR A 65 -10.78 -0.28 5.38
C THR A 65 -9.87 -1.23 4.61
N GLY A 66 -10.03 -2.52 4.85
CA GLY A 66 -9.23 -3.53 4.18
C GLY A 66 -9.89 -4.89 4.15
N THR A 67 -9.34 -5.78 3.34
CA THR A 67 -9.88 -7.13 3.15
C THR A 67 -8.91 -8.17 3.69
N VAL A 68 -9.41 -9.08 4.53
CA VAL A 68 -8.65 -10.22 5.03
C VAL A 68 -8.37 -11.21 3.90
N ARG A 69 -7.12 -11.66 3.79
CA ARG A 69 -6.68 -12.71 2.87
C ARG A 69 -5.74 -13.67 3.59
N PRO A 70 -5.64 -14.93 3.12
CA PRO A 70 -4.62 -15.85 3.60
C PRO A 70 -3.23 -15.31 3.30
N ASP A 71 -2.23 -15.70 4.10
CA ASP A 71 -0.83 -15.37 3.83
C ASP A 71 -0.37 -15.91 2.46
N ILE A 72 -0.76 -17.16 2.16
CA ILE A 72 -0.47 -17.84 0.90
C ILE A 72 -1.78 -18.32 0.29
N THR A 73 -2.00 -17.99 -0.98
CA THR A 73 -3.12 -18.52 -1.78
C THR A 73 -2.57 -19.02 -3.11
N VAL A 74 -2.99 -20.21 -3.53
CA VAL A 74 -2.58 -20.81 -4.79
C VAL A 74 -3.81 -21.15 -5.62
N GLN A 75 -3.77 -20.76 -6.89
CA GLN A 75 -4.75 -21.14 -7.90
C GLN A 75 -4.26 -22.40 -8.59
N VAL A 76 -5.07 -23.45 -8.56
CA VAL A 76 -4.78 -24.73 -9.22
C VAL A 76 -5.61 -24.80 -10.49
N GLY A 77 -4.92 -24.90 -11.63
CA GLY A 77 -5.53 -25.00 -12.95
C GLY A 77 -5.22 -26.32 -13.66
N SER A 78 -5.76 -26.49 -14.87
CA SER A 78 -5.39 -27.60 -15.75
C SER A 78 -4.39 -27.16 -16.83
N GLU A 79 -3.36 -27.98 -17.05
CA GLU A 79 -2.44 -27.86 -18.18
C GLU A 79 -2.85 -28.72 -19.38
N VAL A 80 -3.72 -29.72 -19.17
CA VAL A 80 -4.19 -30.64 -20.22
C VAL A 80 -5.68 -30.45 -20.48
N SER A 81 -6.09 -30.68 -21.73
CA SER A 81 -7.50 -30.58 -22.10
C SER A 81 -8.17 -31.95 -22.00
N GLY A 82 -9.41 -31.98 -21.53
CA GLY A 82 -10.17 -33.21 -21.36
C GLY A 82 -11.43 -32.98 -20.54
N LYS A 83 -12.21 -34.04 -20.38
CA LYS A 83 -13.40 -34.02 -19.53
C LYS A 83 -13.01 -34.38 -18.09
N LEU A 84 -13.49 -33.65 -17.09
CA LEU A 84 -13.33 -34.06 -15.70
C LEU A 84 -14.15 -35.33 -15.44
N LEU A 85 -13.49 -36.40 -15.02
CA LEU A 85 -14.10 -37.66 -14.64
C LEU A 85 -14.66 -37.58 -13.21
N SER A 86 -13.84 -37.09 -12.29
CA SER A 86 -14.21 -36.88 -10.89
C SER A 86 -13.61 -35.60 -10.34
N VAL A 87 -14.27 -35.08 -9.31
CA VAL A 87 -13.77 -34.03 -8.43
C VAL A 87 -13.89 -34.60 -7.02
N ASP A 88 -12.74 -34.82 -6.38
CA ASP A 88 -12.62 -35.60 -5.15
C ASP A 88 -12.62 -34.71 -3.89
N VAL A 89 -12.64 -33.39 -4.08
CA VAL A 89 -12.66 -32.38 -3.02
C VAL A 89 -13.80 -31.39 -3.20
N ASP A 90 -14.30 -30.84 -2.10
CA ASP A 90 -15.36 -29.82 -2.12
C ASP A 90 -14.93 -28.58 -1.34
N PHE A 91 -15.79 -27.56 -1.29
CA PHE A 91 -15.56 -26.33 -0.55
C PHE A 91 -15.26 -26.63 0.93
N ASN A 92 -14.29 -25.92 1.51
CA ASN A 92 -13.84 -26.05 2.90
C ASN A 92 -13.15 -27.38 3.24
N SER A 93 -12.91 -28.26 2.26
CA SER A 93 -12.09 -29.46 2.49
C SER A 93 -10.65 -29.08 2.80
N VAL A 94 -10.09 -29.71 3.83
CA VAL A 94 -8.66 -29.63 4.16
C VAL A 94 -7.91 -30.61 3.26
N VAL A 95 -6.88 -30.13 2.58
CA VAL A 95 -6.04 -30.90 1.65
C VAL A 95 -4.58 -30.78 2.04
N LYS A 96 -3.82 -31.83 1.79
CA LYS A 96 -2.36 -31.85 1.91
C LYS A 96 -1.70 -31.77 0.55
N ALA A 97 -0.46 -31.30 0.51
CA ALA A 97 0.34 -31.29 -0.70
C ALA A 97 0.44 -32.72 -1.26
N GLY A 98 0.06 -32.87 -2.52
CA GLY A 98 0.00 -34.16 -3.22
C GLY A 98 -1.37 -34.84 -3.21
N ASP A 99 -2.35 -34.36 -2.44
CA ASP A 99 -3.71 -34.91 -2.47
C ASP A 99 -4.35 -34.68 -3.84
N VAL A 100 -5.10 -35.68 -4.32
CA VAL A 100 -5.82 -35.60 -5.59
C VAL A 100 -7.08 -34.75 -5.41
N LEU A 101 -7.22 -33.72 -6.25
CA LEU A 101 -8.36 -32.79 -6.25
C LEU A 101 -9.38 -33.15 -7.31
N ALA A 102 -8.90 -33.47 -8.51
CA ALA A 102 -9.73 -33.85 -9.64
C ALA A 102 -8.96 -34.73 -10.61
N VAL A 103 -9.70 -35.54 -11.36
CA VAL A 103 -9.14 -36.41 -12.40
C VAL A 103 -9.77 -36.06 -13.74
N ILE A 104 -8.93 -35.77 -14.73
CA ILE A 104 -9.31 -35.61 -16.13
C ILE A 104 -9.26 -36.97 -16.80
N ASP A 105 -10.19 -37.24 -17.71
CA ASP A 105 -10.24 -38.44 -18.51
C ASP A 105 -8.89 -38.70 -19.22
N PRO A 106 -8.17 -39.77 -18.81
CA PRO A 106 -6.83 -40.03 -19.29
C PRO A 106 -6.79 -40.81 -20.61
N GLU A 107 -7.93 -41.32 -21.11
CA GLU A 107 -7.98 -42.34 -22.16
C GLU A 107 -7.17 -41.94 -23.41
N ASN A 108 -7.32 -40.69 -23.87
CA ASN A 108 -6.58 -40.19 -25.03
C ASN A 108 -5.06 -40.12 -24.79
N LEU A 109 -4.63 -39.76 -23.58
CA LEU A 109 -3.22 -39.66 -23.22
C LEU A 109 -2.60 -41.03 -22.91
N GLU A 110 -3.35 -41.96 -22.33
CA GLU A 110 -2.95 -43.36 -22.16
C GLU A 110 -2.70 -44.01 -23.52
N ASN A 111 -3.62 -43.83 -24.47
CA ASN A 111 -3.49 -44.30 -25.84
C ASN A 111 -2.24 -43.71 -26.53
N ARG A 112 -1.96 -42.41 -26.29
CA ARG A 112 -0.75 -41.75 -26.79
C ARG A 112 0.52 -42.34 -26.17
N VAL A 113 0.54 -42.59 -24.86
CA VAL A 113 1.67 -43.23 -24.18
C VAL A 113 1.90 -44.64 -24.73
N ALA A 114 0.84 -45.42 -24.94
CA ALA A 114 0.94 -46.76 -25.53
C ALA A 114 1.52 -46.72 -26.95
N GLN A 115 1.08 -45.78 -27.79
CA GLN A 115 1.60 -45.59 -29.14
C GLN A 115 3.10 -45.25 -29.15
N VAL A 116 3.53 -44.32 -28.29
CA VAL A 116 4.95 -43.90 -28.22
C VAL A 116 5.82 -44.99 -27.57
N ALA A 117 5.28 -45.75 -26.61
CA ALA A 117 5.98 -46.91 -26.05
C ALA A 117 6.26 -47.96 -27.14
N ALA A 118 5.29 -48.25 -28.02
CA ALA A 118 5.50 -49.14 -29.16
C ALA A 118 6.58 -48.61 -30.12
N GLN A 119 6.69 -47.30 -30.32
CA GLN A 119 7.76 -46.70 -31.12
C GLN A 119 9.14 -46.93 -30.47
N VAL A 120 9.25 -46.82 -29.14
CA VAL A 120 10.50 -47.13 -28.42
C VAL A 120 10.90 -48.59 -28.64
N GLU A 121 9.96 -49.53 -28.57
CA GLU A 121 10.26 -50.94 -28.83
C GLU A 121 10.70 -51.18 -30.28
N ASN A 122 10.09 -50.51 -31.27
CA ASN A 122 10.55 -50.57 -32.66
C ASN A 122 11.99 -50.06 -32.81
N ARG A 123 12.36 -48.95 -32.15
CA ARG A 123 13.75 -48.44 -32.17
C ARG A 123 14.74 -49.36 -31.48
N ARG A 124 14.31 -50.08 -30.43
CA ARG A 124 15.15 -51.12 -29.82
C ARG A 124 15.36 -52.30 -30.76
N ALA A 125 14.35 -52.70 -31.51
CA ALA A 125 14.50 -53.72 -32.54
C ALA A 125 15.48 -53.27 -33.65
N ASP A 126 15.42 -52.01 -34.08
CA ASP A 126 16.36 -51.43 -35.06
C ASP A 126 17.82 -51.53 -34.56
N ILE A 127 18.07 -51.25 -33.27
CA ILE A 127 19.40 -51.42 -32.66
C ILE A 127 19.86 -52.86 -32.73
N ASN A 128 18.99 -53.84 -32.45
CA ASN A 128 19.35 -55.25 -32.51
C ASN A 128 19.73 -55.67 -33.94
N ILE A 129 19.01 -55.17 -34.95
CA ILE A 129 19.32 -55.41 -36.37
C ILE A 129 20.69 -54.79 -36.73
N ASN A 130 20.95 -53.55 -36.31
CA ASN A 130 22.22 -52.87 -36.59
C ASN A 130 23.40 -53.50 -35.84
N MET A 131 23.19 -53.97 -34.62
CA MET A 131 24.17 -54.70 -33.84
C MET A 131 24.52 -56.04 -34.50
N ALA A 132 23.53 -56.77 -35.03
CA ALA A 132 23.78 -57.97 -35.81
C ALA A 132 24.54 -57.67 -37.12
N SER A 133 24.22 -56.55 -37.79
CA SER A 133 24.97 -56.11 -38.98
C SER A 133 26.42 -55.74 -38.66
N LEU A 134 26.67 -55.05 -37.56
CA LEU A 134 28.03 -54.76 -37.08
C LEU A 134 28.77 -56.07 -36.79
N LYS A 135 28.10 -57.02 -36.11
CA LYS A 135 28.73 -58.31 -35.83
C LYS A 135 29.13 -59.07 -37.08
N ARG A 136 28.29 -59.03 -38.12
CA ARG A 136 28.63 -59.62 -39.44
C ARG A 136 29.83 -58.93 -40.08
N ALA A 137 29.91 -57.60 -40.03
CA ALA A 137 31.05 -56.84 -40.55
C ALA A 137 32.35 -57.21 -39.81
N GLU A 138 32.31 -57.32 -38.48
CA GLU A 138 33.46 -57.76 -37.67
C GLU A 138 33.96 -59.16 -38.06
N VAL A 139 33.05 -60.10 -38.28
CA VAL A 139 33.40 -61.48 -38.69
C VAL A 139 34.06 -61.47 -40.07
N ASN A 140 33.54 -60.68 -41.01
CA ASN A 140 34.13 -60.54 -42.35
C ASN A 140 35.53 -59.92 -42.30
N ALA A 141 35.72 -58.86 -41.53
CA ALA A 141 37.04 -58.24 -41.35
C ALA A 141 38.03 -59.19 -40.66
N ALA A 142 37.58 -59.97 -39.67
CA ALA A 142 38.43 -60.98 -39.04
C ALA A 142 38.89 -62.06 -40.05
N GLN A 143 38.03 -62.45 -41.00
CA GLN A 143 38.39 -63.36 -42.08
C GLN A 143 39.36 -62.71 -43.09
N ALA A 144 39.12 -61.46 -43.48
CA ALA A 144 40.01 -60.70 -44.35
C ALA A 144 41.41 -60.55 -43.72
N LYS A 145 41.48 -60.20 -42.44
CA LYS A 145 42.72 -60.09 -41.67
C LYS A 145 43.52 -61.40 -41.63
N ARG A 146 42.85 -62.52 -41.35
CA ARG A 146 43.50 -63.84 -41.37
C ARG A 146 44.06 -64.18 -42.76
N SER A 147 43.36 -63.77 -43.81
CA SER A 147 43.79 -64.00 -45.20
C SER A 147 44.98 -63.12 -45.56
N LEU A 148 44.98 -61.85 -45.11
CA LEU A 148 46.11 -60.93 -45.27
C LEU A 148 47.37 -61.46 -44.60
N VAL A 149 47.29 -61.83 -43.31
CA VAL A 149 48.43 -62.40 -42.56
C VAL A 149 49.01 -63.63 -43.26
N ARG A 150 48.16 -64.51 -43.79
CA ARG A 150 48.62 -65.68 -44.55
C ARG A 150 49.31 -65.29 -45.86
N ARG A 151 48.78 -64.29 -46.58
CA ARG A 151 49.36 -63.79 -47.83
C ARG A 151 50.69 -63.07 -47.60
N GLU A 152 50.82 -62.31 -46.52
CA GLU A 152 52.08 -61.67 -46.11
C GLU A 152 53.18 -62.71 -45.87
N GLN A 153 52.87 -63.80 -45.16
CA GLN A 153 53.82 -64.91 -44.94
C GLN A 153 54.27 -65.54 -46.26
N LEU A 154 53.33 -65.86 -47.15
CA LEU A 154 53.65 -66.44 -48.45
C LEU A 154 54.42 -65.46 -49.37
N PHE A 155 54.20 -64.15 -49.24
CA PHE A 155 54.97 -63.14 -49.97
C PHE A 155 56.40 -63.05 -49.46
N ALA A 156 56.62 -63.13 -48.15
CA ALA A 156 57.96 -63.19 -47.55
C ALA A 156 58.74 -64.43 -48.02
N GLU A 157 58.04 -65.54 -48.25
CA GLU A 157 58.58 -66.76 -48.86
C GLU A 157 58.71 -66.68 -50.40
N SER A 158 58.42 -65.53 -51.02
CA SER A 158 58.40 -65.30 -52.48
C SER A 158 57.46 -66.21 -53.26
N ALA A 159 56.43 -66.77 -52.62
CA ALA A 159 55.48 -67.71 -53.20
C ALA A 159 54.29 -67.05 -53.93
N ILE A 160 54.09 -65.74 -53.78
CA ILE A 160 53.01 -64.96 -54.43
C ILE A 160 53.53 -63.64 -55.01
N SER A 161 52.77 -63.03 -55.94
CA SER A 161 53.13 -61.75 -56.54
C SER A 161 52.71 -60.55 -55.69
N LYS A 162 53.39 -59.41 -55.87
CA LYS A 162 53.04 -58.14 -55.19
C LYS A 162 51.59 -57.72 -55.42
N ALA A 163 51.10 -57.88 -56.65
CA ALA A 163 49.71 -57.56 -56.99
C ALA A 163 48.68 -58.40 -56.19
N GLN A 164 49.02 -59.65 -55.83
CA GLN A 164 48.15 -60.50 -55.02
C GLN A 164 48.12 -60.08 -53.55
N LEU A 165 49.23 -59.53 -53.04
CA LEU A 165 49.29 -58.94 -51.70
C LEU A 165 48.46 -57.64 -51.64
N GLU A 166 48.71 -56.70 -52.56
CA GLU A 166 48.00 -55.42 -52.67
C GLU A 166 46.47 -55.59 -52.83
N GLU A 167 46.02 -56.64 -53.53
CA GLU A 167 44.59 -56.99 -53.60
C GLU A 167 44.01 -57.40 -52.24
N THR A 168 44.79 -58.13 -51.42
CA THR A 168 44.34 -58.58 -50.09
C THR A 168 44.35 -57.44 -49.09
N GLU A 169 45.30 -56.52 -49.21
CA GLU A 169 45.34 -55.28 -48.43
C GLU A 169 44.11 -54.42 -48.71
N ARG A 170 43.77 -54.20 -49.99
CA ARG A 170 42.52 -53.50 -50.37
C ARG A 170 41.27 -54.20 -49.85
N ALA A 171 41.24 -55.53 -49.87
CA ALA A 171 40.11 -56.28 -49.32
C ALA A 171 39.96 -56.10 -47.80
N MET A 172 41.07 -55.99 -47.06
CA MET A 172 41.06 -55.68 -45.62
C MET A 172 40.57 -54.25 -45.37
N GLU A 173 41.09 -53.27 -46.13
CA GLU A 173 40.68 -51.87 -46.03
C GLU A 173 39.17 -51.68 -46.26
N LEU A 174 38.60 -52.37 -47.24
CA LEU A 174 37.15 -52.38 -47.47
C LEU A 174 36.38 -52.97 -46.29
N ALA A 175 36.88 -54.05 -45.68
CA ALA A 175 36.23 -54.68 -44.53
C ALA A 175 36.28 -53.79 -43.26
N ASP A 176 37.36 -53.02 -43.08
CA ASP A 176 37.45 -52.02 -42.01
C ASP A 176 36.48 -50.85 -42.25
N ALA A 177 36.35 -50.37 -43.50
CA ALA A 177 35.36 -49.36 -43.86
C ALA A 177 33.92 -49.83 -43.61
N ASP A 178 33.62 -51.10 -43.86
CA ASP A 178 32.31 -51.70 -43.56
C ASP A 178 32.00 -51.74 -42.06
N ILE A 179 33.01 -52.00 -41.21
CA ILE A 179 32.86 -51.92 -39.75
C ILE A 179 32.51 -50.49 -39.34
N GLU A 180 33.25 -49.49 -39.82
CA GLU A 180 33.00 -48.08 -39.46
C GLU A 180 31.61 -47.62 -39.92
N LEU A 181 31.17 -48.03 -41.11
CA LEU A 181 29.81 -47.78 -41.57
C LEU A 181 28.75 -48.44 -40.66
N ALA A 182 28.97 -49.69 -40.25
CA ALA A 182 28.05 -50.41 -39.37
C ALA A 182 28.00 -49.80 -37.95
N LYS A 183 29.15 -49.34 -37.42
CA LYS A 183 29.22 -48.60 -36.15
C LYS A 183 28.45 -47.28 -36.23
N ALA A 184 28.66 -46.49 -37.28
CA ALA A 184 27.95 -45.24 -37.48
C ALA A 184 26.42 -45.44 -37.58
N ARG A 185 25.97 -46.52 -38.23
CA ARG A 185 24.55 -46.90 -38.27
C ARG A 185 24.01 -47.29 -36.89
N LEU A 186 24.78 -48.05 -36.11
CA LEU A 186 24.41 -48.43 -34.75
C LEU A 186 24.28 -47.18 -33.86
N GLU A 187 25.26 -46.28 -33.90
CA GLU A 187 25.23 -45.01 -33.18
C GLU A 187 24.03 -44.13 -33.60
N GLY A 188 23.74 -44.07 -34.90
CA GLY A 188 22.54 -43.42 -35.43
C GLY A 188 21.26 -44.00 -34.83
N SER A 189 21.12 -45.33 -34.78
CA SER A 189 19.95 -45.98 -34.18
C SER A 189 19.85 -45.82 -32.65
N GLN A 190 20.98 -45.71 -31.96
CA GLN A 190 20.99 -45.36 -30.53
C GLN A 190 20.49 -43.93 -30.31
N SER A 191 20.87 -43.00 -31.19
CA SER A 191 20.41 -41.61 -31.14
C SER A 191 18.91 -41.49 -31.39
N THR A 192 18.37 -42.22 -32.37
CA THR A 192 16.92 -42.26 -32.62
C THR A 192 16.15 -42.94 -31.49
N LEU A 193 16.72 -43.95 -30.82
CA LEU A 193 16.14 -44.52 -29.59
C LEU A 193 16.08 -43.46 -28.48
N LYS A 194 17.14 -42.69 -28.26
CA LYS A 194 17.15 -41.61 -27.25
C LYS A 194 16.06 -40.57 -27.53
N GLN A 195 15.84 -40.22 -28.79
CA GLN A 195 14.75 -39.34 -29.20
C GLN A 195 13.37 -39.93 -28.86
N ALA A 196 13.10 -41.17 -29.27
CA ALA A 196 11.84 -41.85 -28.96
C ALA A 196 11.59 -42.00 -27.44
N GLN A 197 12.65 -42.19 -26.65
CA GLN A 197 12.55 -42.20 -25.19
C GLN A 197 12.21 -40.82 -24.61
N ALA A 198 12.69 -39.74 -25.21
CA ALA A 198 12.32 -38.39 -24.81
C ALA A 198 10.84 -38.12 -25.09
N ASP A 199 10.35 -38.55 -26.25
CA ASP A 199 8.94 -38.46 -26.61
C ASP A 199 8.05 -39.25 -25.63
N LEU A 200 8.49 -40.46 -25.23
CA LEU A 200 7.80 -41.27 -24.23
C LEU A 200 7.73 -40.57 -22.87
N ARG A 201 8.83 -39.92 -22.45
CA ARG A 201 8.85 -39.14 -21.20
C ARG A 201 7.86 -37.98 -21.27
N SER A 202 7.82 -37.24 -22.39
CA SER A 202 6.85 -36.15 -22.58
C SER A 202 5.42 -36.65 -22.49
N ALA A 203 5.07 -37.72 -23.21
CA ALA A 203 3.72 -38.29 -23.18
C ALA A 203 3.31 -38.77 -21.78
N LYS A 204 4.26 -39.31 -20.98
CA LYS A 204 4.01 -39.69 -19.58
C LYS A 204 3.81 -38.48 -18.66
N VAL A 205 4.52 -37.38 -18.89
CA VAL A 205 4.30 -36.13 -18.15
C VAL A 205 2.91 -35.58 -18.45
N ASP A 206 2.51 -35.54 -19.72
CA ASP A 206 1.16 -35.13 -20.10
C ASP A 206 0.09 -36.01 -19.45
N LEU A 207 0.30 -37.33 -19.44
CA LEU A 207 -0.59 -38.25 -18.73
C LEU A 207 -0.62 -37.98 -17.22
N SER A 208 0.53 -37.69 -16.57
CA SER A 208 0.54 -37.38 -15.14
C SER A 208 -0.22 -36.09 -14.79
N ARG A 209 -0.34 -35.16 -15.76
CA ARG A 209 -1.06 -33.88 -15.61
C ARG A 209 -2.58 -34.05 -15.72
N THR A 210 -3.10 -35.25 -16.02
CA THR A 210 -4.55 -35.52 -15.93
C THR A 210 -5.03 -35.59 -14.50
N VAL A 211 -4.13 -35.92 -13.56
CA VAL A 211 -4.42 -35.94 -12.14
C VAL A 211 -4.04 -34.58 -11.56
N ILE A 212 -5.05 -33.80 -11.18
CA ILE A 212 -4.87 -32.48 -10.59
C ILE A 212 -4.64 -32.67 -9.09
N ILE A 213 -3.46 -32.28 -8.62
CA ILE A 213 -3.04 -32.43 -7.22
C ILE A 213 -2.94 -31.08 -6.50
N ALA A 214 -3.05 -31.09 -5.17
CA ALA A 214 -2.77 -29.92 -4.35
C ALA A 214 -1.25 -29.61 -4.31
N PRO A 215 -0.83 -28.38 -4.64
CA PRO A 215 0.59 -27.98 -4.57
C PRO A 215 1.04 -27.61 -3.15
N ILE A 216 0.11 -27.27 -2.25
CA ILE A 216 0.38 -26.86 -0.86
C ILE A 216 -0.64 -27.49 0.09
N ASP A 217 -0.25 -27.63 1.37
CA ASP A 217 -1.20 -27.91 2.44
C ASP A 217 -2.13 -26.71 2.65
N GLY A 218 -3.42 -26.94 2.82
CA GLY A 218 -4.37 -25.85 2.95
C GLY A 218 -5.84 -26.26 2.95
N VAL A 219 -6.70 -25.28 2.73
CA VAL A 219 -8.16 -25.44 2.63
C VAL A 219 -8.65 -24.92 1.28
N VAL A 220 -9.52 -25.69 0.64
CA VAL A 220 -10.16 -25.30 -0.62
C VAL A 220 -11.18 -24.19 -0.34
N ILE A 221 -10.87 -22.97 -0.80
CA ILE A 221 -11.74 -21.79 -0.60
C ILE A 221 -12.69 -21.56 -1.78
N GLU A 222 -12.29 -21.95 -2.99
CA GLU A 222 -13.14 -21.84 -4.19
C GLU A 222 -12.97 -23.10 -5.05
N ARG A 223 -14.09 -23.58 -5.61
CA ARG A 223 -14.18 -24.63 -6.62
C ARG A 223 -14.98 -24.09 -7.79
N LEU A 224 -14.36 -24.07 -8.97
CA LEU A 224 -14.90 -23.44 -10.19
C LEU A 224 -15.31 -24.46 -11.27
N VAL A 225 -15.26 -25.76 -10.95
CA VAL A 225 -15.55 -26.84 -11.88
C VAL A 225 -16.38 -27.95 -11.28
N ASP A 226 -17.24 -28.55 -12.10
CA ASP A 226 -18.08 -29.69 -11.73
C ASP A 226 -17.63 -30.99 -12.44
N PRO A 227 -17.87 -32.17 -11.83
CA PRO A 227 -17.67 -33.45 -12.50
C PRO A 227 -18.43 -33.52 -13.83
N GLY A 228 -17.75 -33.97 -14.88
CA GLY A 228 -18.31 -34.06 -16.22
C GLY A 228 -18.14 -32.80 -17.09
N GLN A 229 -17.64 -31.69 -16.54
CA GLN A 229 -17.31 -30.50 -17.31
C GLN A 229 -16.05 -30.72 -18.17
N THR A 230 -16.01 -30.15 -19.37
CA THR A 230 -14.84 -30.17 -20.23
C THR A 230 -13.95 -28.97 -19.95
N VAL A 231 -12.67 -29.22 -19.67
CA VAL A 231 -11.64 -28.18 -19.57
C VAL A 231 -10.82 -28.11 -20.85
N ALA A 232 -10.60 -26.89 -21.32
CA ALA A 232 -9.77 -26.60 -22.49
C ALA A 232 -8.58 -25.74 -22.06
N ALA A 233 -7.41 -26.36 -21.98
CA ALA A 233 -6.15 -25.70 -21.57
C ALA A 233 -5.36 -25.09 -22.75
N SER A 234 -5.95 -25.03 -23.95
CA SER A 234 -5.23 -24.66 -25.18
C SER A 234 -4.91 -23.17 -25.33
N PHE A 235 -5.69 -22.27 -24.69
CA PHE A 235 -5.49 -20.82 -24.79
C PHE A 235 -5.05 -20.18 -23.46
N SER A 236 -5.51 -20.72 -22.34
CA SER A 236 -5.10 -20.35 -20.98
C SER A 236 -5.38 -21.53 -20.05
N ALA A 237 -4.64 -21.63 -18.94
CA ALA A 237 -4.95 -22.59 -17.90
C ALA A 237 -6.20 -22.13 -17.15
N PRO A 238 -7.35 -22.82 -17.24
CA PRO A 238 -8.52 -22.46 -16.45
C PRO A 238 -8.25 -22.70 -14.97
N GLU A 239 -8.65 -21.77 -14.11
CA GLU A 239 -8.61 -21.96 -12.66
C GLU A 239 -9.70 -22.96 -12.26
N LEU A 240 -9.31 -24.07 -11.64
CA LEU A 240 -10.21 -25.13 -11.18
C LEU A 240 -10.52 -24.99 -9.70
N PHE A 241 -9.48 -24.75 -8.91
CA PHE A 241 -9.55 -24.62 -7.46
C PHE A 241 -8.70 -23.46 -6.98
N LYS A 242 -9.08 -22.90 -5.83
CA LYS A 242 -8.27 -21.94 -5.11
C LYS A 242 -8.06 -22.47 -3.69
N ILE A 243 -6.80 -22.63 -3.31
CA ILE A 243 -6.40 -23.20 -2.04
C ILE A 243 -5.75 -22.09 -1.22
N ALA A 244 -6.32 -21.83 -0.05
CA ALA A 244 -5.68 -21.01 0.97
C ALA A 244 -4.74 -21.91 1.77
N GLY A 245 -3.52 -21.44 2.04
CA GLY A 245 -2.58 -22.13 2.92
C GLY A 245 -3.00 -22.08 4.38
N ASP A 246 -2.03 -21.91 5.27
CA ASP A 246 -2.29 -21.81 6.72
C ASP A 246 -3.12 -20.55 7.06
N LEU A 247 -4.35 -20.76 7.53
CA LEU A 247 -5.26 -19.69 7.95
C LEU A 247 -4.91 -19.09 9.33
N SER A 248 -3.96 -19.67 10.06
CA SER A 248 -3.49 -19.12 11.34
C SER A 248 -2.68 -17.82 11.15
N LYS A 249 -2.20 -17.57 9.93
CA LYS A 249 -1.55 -16.34 9.51
C LYS A 249 -2.35 -15.71 8.39
N ILE A 250 -2.75 -14.47 8.61
CA ILE A 250 -3.53 -13.72 7.63
C ILE A 250 -2.83 -12.41 7.31
N LYS A 251 -3.15 -11.91 6.12
CA LYS A 251 -2.76 -10.59 5.67
C LYS A 251 -4.01 -9.78 5.41
N ILE A 252 -3.96 -8.50 5.73
CA ILE A 252 -5.04 -7.58 5.43
C ILE A 252 -4.52 -6.58 4.41
N ASP A 253 -5.19 -6.51 3.27
CA ASP A 253 -4.92 -5.49 2.27
C ASP A 253 -5.74 -4.25 2.63
N ALA A 254 -5.10 -3.30 3.30
CA ALA A 254 -5.70 -2.03 3.70
C ALA A 254 -5.57 -0.99 2.57
N ALA A 255 -6.67 -0.34 2.23
CA ALA A 255 -6.72 0.71 1.20
C ALA A 255 -6.46 2.09 1.84
N ILE A 256 -5.24 2.61 1.69
CA ILE A 256 -4.82 3.90 2.23
C ILE A 256 -5.00 4.98 1.16
N VAL A 257 -5.69 6.07 1.47
CA VAL A 257 -5.86 7.20 0.55
C VAL A 257 -4.54 7.96 0.40
N GLU A 258 -4.27 8.53 -0.78
CA GLU A 258 -3.04 9.28 -1.10
C GLU A 258 -2.65 10.32 -0.03
N SER A 259 -3.61 11.03 0.57
CA SER A 259 -3.38 12.02 1.62
C SER A 259 -2.73 11.44 2.90
N ASP A 260 -2.94 10.15 3.15
CA ASP A 260 -2.55 9.47 4.39
C ASP A 260 -1.35 8.54 4.22
N VAL A 261 -0.87 8.33 2.98
CA VAL A 261 0.32 7.53 2.69
C VAL A 261 1.59 8.17 3.27
N SER A 262 1.62 9.50 3.39
CA SER A 262 2.77 10.21 3.93
C SER A 262 2.96 9.95 5.42
N GLY A 263 4.15 9.44 5.76
CA GLY A 263 4.55 9.11 7.13
C GLY A 263 3.99 7.77 7.63
N LEU A 264 3.71 6.83 6.73
CA LEU A 264 3.36 5.45 7.04
C LEU A 264 4.56 4.56 6.68
N ASP A 265 5.07 3.83 7.67
CA ASP A 265 6.27 3.02 7.58
C ASP A 265 5.98 1.55 7.89
N ALA A 266 6.84 0.65 7.38
CA ALA A 266 6.78 -0.76 7.77
C ALA A 266 7.13 -0.88 9.27
N GLY A 267 6.32 -1.63 10.01
CA GLY A 267 6.42 -1.79 11.46
C GLY A 267 5.38 -1.01 12.27
N ASP A 268 4.64 -0.10 11.64
CA ASP A 268 3.59 0.66 12.33
C ASP A 268 2.51 -0.29 12.93
N PRO A 269 2.11 -0.08 14.21
CA PRO A 269 1.11 -0.91 14.84
C PRO A 269 -0.29 -0.60 14.28
N VAL A 270 -1.05 -1.67 14.05
CA VAL A 270 -2.41 -1.60 13.52
C VAL A 270 -3.36 -2.30 14.47
N SER A 271 -4.42 -1.62 14.88
CA SER A 271 -5.58 -2.25 15.50
C SER A 271 -6.69 -2.36 14.47
N PHE A 272 -7.43 -3.46 14.47
CA PHE A 272 -8.55 -3.61 13.55
C PHE A 272 -9.71 -4.38 14.18
N SER A 273 -10.90 -4.13 13.66
CA SER A 273 -12.13 -4.83 14.02
C SER A 273 -12.84 -5.33 12.77
N VAL A 274 -13.57 -6.43 12.91
CA VAL A 274 -14.43 -7.00 11.87
C VAL A 274 -15.87 -6.97 12.34
N ASP A 275 -16.80 -6.71 11.42
CA ASP A 275 -18.22 -6.60 11.75
C ASP A 275 -18.81 -7.93 12.26
N ALA A 276 -18.23 -9.06 11.84
CA ALA A 276 -18.63 -10.39 12.29
C ALA A 276 -18.40 -10.63 13.80
N TYR A 277 -17.48 -9.87 14.43
CA TYR A 277 -17.14 -10.02 15.85
C TYR A 277 -17.13 -8.66 16.56
N PRO A 278 -18.31 -8.05 16.78
CA PRO A 278 -18.40 -6.75 17.42
C PRO A 278 -17.86 -6.81 18.86
N GLY A 279 -16.98 -5.87 19.21
CA GLY A 279 -16.35 -5.79 20.53
C GLY A 279 -15.00 -6.51 20.66
N ARG A 280 -14.57 -7.28 19.65
CA ARG A 280 -13.22 -7.85 19.60
C ARG A 280 -12.29 -6.98 18.77
N VAL A 281 -11.19 -6.53 19.37
CA VAL A 281 -10.13 -5.79 18.68
C VAL A 281 -8.96 -6.73 18.44
N PHE A 282 -8.54 -6.82 17.18
CA PHE A 282 -7.38 -7.57 16.76
C PHE A 282 -6.20 -6.61 16.57
N ARG A 283 -4.99 -7.15 16.66
CA ARG A 283 -3.74 -6.39 16.50
C ARG A 283 -2.93 -7.00 15.35
N GLY A 284 -2.29 -6.14 14.59
CA GLY A 284 -1.39 -6.48 13.51
C GLY A 284 -0.30 -5.41 13.36
N VAL A 285 0.57 -5.61 12.39
CA VAL A 285 1.66 -4.69 12.05
C VAL A 285 1.73 -4.50 10.54
N ILE A 286 2.11 -3.31 10.09
CA ILE A 286 2.35 -3.08 8.67
C ILE A 286 3.62 -3.82 8.26
N GLU A 287 3.51 -4.82 7.39
CA GLU A 287 4.67 -5.52 6.84
C GLU A 287 5.26 -4.76 5.66
N GLN A 288 4.40 -4.22 4.80
CA GLN A 288 4.82 -3.57 3.57
C GLN A 288 3.76 -2.59 3.05
N LEU A 289 4.21 -1.45 2.52
CA LEU A 289 3.41 -0.57 1.68
C LEU A 289 3.70 -0.86 0.19
N ARG A 290 2.66 -1.15 -0.60
CA ARG A 290 2.83 -1.38 -2.05
C ARG A 290 2.95 -0.05 -2.79
N LEU A 291 3.91 0.03 -3.70
CA LEU A 291 4.14 1.22 -4.53
C LEU A 291 3.12 1.39 -5.66
N LYS A 292 2.47 0.29 -6.09
CA LYS A 292 1.43 0.34 -7.12
C LYS A 292 0.17 0.96 -6.52
N SER A 293 -0.26 2.10 -7.06
CA SER A 293 -1.53 2.73 -6.72
C SER A 293 -2.69 2.11 -7.50
N GLU A 294 -3.88 2.19 -6.94
CA GLU A 294 -5.14 1.83 -7.58
C GLU A 294 -6.09 3.02 -7.56
N THR A 295 -6.77 3.28 -8.68
CA THR A 295 -7.76 4.36 -8.76
C THR A 295 -9.14 3.73 -8.87
N GLN A 296 -9.91 3.79 -7.78
CA GLN A 296 -11.28 3.30 -7.75
C GLN A 296 -12.22 4.47 -7.46
N SER A 297 -13.22 4.68 -8.32
CA SER A 297 -14.18 5.79 -8.17
C SER A 297 -13.53 7.18 -8.06
N ASN A 298 -12.45 7.42 -8.82
CA ASN A 298 -11.62 8.65 -8.80
C ASN A 298 -10.89 8.91 -7.47
N ILE A 299 -10.80 7.94 -6.58
CA ILE A 299 -9.99 8.01 -5.35
C ILE A 299 -8.73 7.17 -5.58
N VAL A 300 -7.56 7.80 -5.42
CA VAL A 300 -6.26 7.14 -5.51
C VAL A 300 -5.95 6.51 -4.16
N THR A 301 -5.75 5.20 -4.14
CA THR A 301 -5.37 4.45 -2.95
C THR A 301 -4.10 3.65 -3.16
N TYR A 302 -3.38 3.41 -2.07
CA TYR A 302 -2.22 2.54 -1.99
C TYR A 302 -2.54 1.39 -1.04
N THR A 303 -2.10 0.19 -1.39
CA THR A 303 -2.34 -0.99 -0.56
C THR A 303 -1.24 -1.13 0.49
N ALA A 304 -1.59 -1.02 1.76
CA ALA A 304 -0.74 -1.45 2.87
C ALA A 304 -1.07 -2.90 3.24
N VAL A 305 -0.05 -3.75 3.31
CA VAL A 305 -0.17 -5.15 3.73
C VAL A 305 0.08 -5.23 5.23
N VAL A 306 -0.96 -5.56 5.97
CA VAL A 306 -0.91 -5.71 7.42
C VAL A 306 -0.86 -7.19 7.77
N GLY A 307 0.21 -7.62 8.43
CA GLY A 307 0.33 -8.97 8.98
C GLY A 307 -0.42 -9.10 10.29
N ALA A 308 -1.26 -10.12 10.43
CA ALA A 308 -1.98 -10.41 11.67
C ALA A 308 -2.01 -11.92 11.96
N SER A 309 -1.97 -12.26 13.25
CA SER A 309 -2.14 -13.64 13.70
C SER A 309 -3.62 -13.95 13.92
N ASN A 310 -4.04 -15.11 13.43
CA ASN A 310 -5.39 -15.65 13.53
C ASN A 310 -5.37 -17.00 14.27
N ALA A 311 -4.80 -17.02 15.49
CA ALA A 311 -4.62 -18.24 16.27
C ALA A 311 -5.93 -19.02 16.51
N ASP A 312 -7.06 -18.32 16.60
CA ASP A 312 -8.37 -18.94 16.84
C ASP A 312 -9.07 -19.38 15.53
N ASN A 313 -8.47 -19.13 14.35
CA ASN A 313 -9.07 -19.36 13.03
C ASN A 313 -10.46 -18.70 12.85
N VAL A 314 -10.66 -17.57 13.52
CA VAL A 314 -11.94 -16.83 13.57
C VAL A 314 -12.06 -15.88 12.39
N LEU A 315 -10.93 -15.33 11.92
CA LEU A 315 -10.87 -14.42 10.78
C LEU A 315 -10.88 -15.25 9.50
N MET A 316 -11.90 -15.06 8.67
CA MET A 316 -12.04 -15.77 7.40
C MET A 316 -11.57 -14.89 6.24
N PRO A 317 -10.99 -15.49 5.18
CA PRO A 317 -10.70 -14.79 3.93
C PRO A 317 -11.93 -14.07 3.37
N GLY A 318 -11.75 -12.85 2.88
CA GLY A 318 -12.82 -12.03 2.31
C GLY A 318 -13.54 -11.13 3.31
N MET A 319 -13.28 -11.25 4.63
CA MET A 319 -13.86 -10.33 5.61
C MET A 319 -13.38 -8.89 5.39
N THR A 320 -14.30 -7.94 5.51
CA THR A 320 -13.96 -6.51 5.57
C THR A 320 -13.57 -6.13 6.99
N THR A 321 -12.51 -5.35 7.09
CA THR A 321 -11.91 -4.89 8.35
C THR A 321 -11.94 -3.38 8.37
N ASN A 322 -12.19 -2.83 9.56
CA ASN A 322 -11.96 -1.43 9.86
C ASN A 322 -10.63 -1.35 10.61
N LEU A 323 -9.63 -0.71 10.00
CA LEU A 323 -8.29 -0.59 10.54
C LEU A 323 -8.05 0.81 11.09
N GLN A 324 -7.33 0.84 12.19
CA GLN A 324 -6.80 2.02 12.81
C GLN A 324 -5.28 1.85 12.90
N ILE A 325 -4.58 2.58 12.04
CA ILE A 325 -3.12 2.56 11.93
C ILE A 325 -2.60 3.72 12.77
N THR A 326 -1.68 3.42 13.68
CA THR A 326 -1.05 4.44 14.53
C THR A 326 0.35 4.71 13.99
N THR A 327 0.60 5.92 13.48
CA THR A 327 1.91 6.33 12.93
C THR A 327 2.45 7.55 13.65
N ASN A 328 3.76 7.80 13.54
CA ASN A 328 4.44 8.98 14.10
C ASN A 328 4.10 9.22 15.60
N SER A 329 4.09 8.16 16.42
CA SER A 329 3.87 8.33 17.86
C SER A 329 5.06 9.04 18.51
N LYS A 330 4.77 10.12 19.23
CA LYS A 330 5.72 10.83 20.10
C LYS A 330 5.23 10.75 21.53
N SER A 331 6.03 10.17 22.41
CA SER A 331 5.80 10.11 23.85
C SER A 331 6.41 11.33 24.56
N ASP A 332 5.79 11.75 25.67
CA ASP A 332 6.31 12.79 26.58
C ASP A 332 6.49 14.19 25.95
N ILE A 333 5.57 14.57 25.06
CA ILE A 333 5.57 15.89 24.42
C ILE A 333 4.58 16.84 25.08
N LEU A 334 4.90 18.14 25.06
CA LEU A 334 3.97 19.18 25.49
C LEU A 334 2.77 19.21 24.53
N ARG A 335 1.57 19.17 25.10
CA ARG A 335 0.33 19.15 24.34
C ARG A 335 -0.75 20.01 24.95
N ILE A 336 -1.59 20.53 24.08
CA ILE A 336 -2.78 21.31 24.41
C ILE A 336 -4.02 20.65 23.85
N PRO A 337 -5.21 20.85 24.45
CA PRO A 337 -6.46 20.42 23.83
C PRO A 337 -6.66 21.11 22.47
N ALA A 338 -7.00 20.36 21.43
CA ALA A 338 -7.21 20.88 20.08
C ALA A 338 -8.31 21.95 19.99
N THR A 339 -9.23 21.97 20.96
CA THR A 339 -10.23 23.03 21.11
C THR A 339 -9.59 24.41 21.36
N ALA A 340 -8.42 24.47 22.01
CA ALA A 340 -7.72 25.73 22.27
C ALA A 340 -7.14 26.33 20.98
N GLU A 341 -6.61 25.52 20.06
CA GLU A 341 -6.14 25.99 18.75
C GLU A 341 -7.29 26.63 17.94
N ARG A 342 -8.48 26.02 18.01
CA ARG A 342 -9.68 26.45 17.26
C ARG A 342 -10.43 27.61 17.92
N PHE A 343 -10.09 27.96 19.16
CA PHE A 343 -10.78 29.01 19.89
C PHE A 343 -10.54 30.38 19.24
N ARG A 344 -11.63 31.07 18.88
CA ARG A 344 -11.63 32.42 18.32
C ARG A 344 -12.61 33.29 19.10
N PRO A 345 -12.16 34.12 20.05
CA PRO A 345 -13.04 34.98 20.82
C PRO A 345 -13.61 36.11 19.94
N THR A 346 -14.86 36.54 20.20
CA THR A 346 -15.46 37.69 19.52
C THR A 346 -14.89 39.01 20.05
N PRO A 347 -14.95 40.11 19.28
CA PRO A 347 -14.44 41.41 19.71
C PRO A 347 -14.99 41.90 21.07
N ASP A 348 -16.24 41.56 21.40
CA ASP A 348 -16.86 41.91 22.68
C ASP A 348 -16.33 41.06 23.84
N GLN A 349 -15.98 39.80 23.58
CA GLN A 349 -15.34 38.91 24.57
C GLN A 349 -13.91 39.36 24.88
N ILE A 350 -13.17 39.83 23.87
CA ILE A 350 -11.81 40.37 24.03
C ILE A 350 -11.81 41.61 24.94
N LYS A 351 -12.80 42.51 24.77
CA LYS A 351 -12.97 43.70 25.63
C LYS A 351 -13.36 43.35 27.06
N THR A 352 -14.25 42.37 27.22
CA THR A 352 -14.77 41.94 28.53
C THR A 352 -13.67 41.39 29.43
N TRP A 353 -12.71 40.66 28.85
CA TRP A 353 -11.62 40.01 29.59
C TRP A 353 -10.29 40.76 29.55
N LYS A 354 -10.33 42.08 29.26
CA LYS A 354 -9.16 42.99 29.21
C LYS A 354 -7.94 42.31 28.57
N ALA A 355 -8.13 41.82 27.36
CA ALA A 355 -7.08 41.08 26.67
C ALA A 355 -5.81 41.94 26.60
N GLU A 356 -4.74 41.43 27.19
CA GLU A 356 -3.41 41.91 26.89
C GLU A 356 -3.07 41.26 25.55
N THR A 357 -3.38 41.97 24.46
CA THR A 357 -2.61 41.79 23.24
C THR A 357 -1.17 42.03 23.66
N THR A 358 -0.30 41.05 23.47
CA THR A 358 1.14 41.29 23.51
C THR A 358 1.34 42.58 22.71
N GLU A 359 1.69 43.68 23.40
CA GLU A 359 2.24 44.84 22.73
C GLU A 359 3.23 44.25 21.76
N GLU A 360 3.04 44.50 20.46
CA GLU A 360 4.03 44.16 19.46
C GLU A 360 5.34 44.61 20.06
N ALA A 361 6.12 43.64 20.54
CA ALA A 361 7.46 43.92 20.96
C ALA A 361 8.04 44.52 19.70
N ASN A 362 8.34 45.81 19.75
CA ASN A 362 9.03 46.55 18.74
C ASN A 362 10.48 46.03 18.73
N SER A 363 10.64 44.70 18.63
CA SER A 363 11.88 43.99 18.56
C SER A 363 12.25 44.02 17.09
N ASP A 364 13.29 44.76 16.81
CA ASP A 364 13.77 45.07 15.49
C ASP A 364 14.24 43.87 14.66
N VAL A 365 13.96 42.61 15.05
CA VAL A 365 14.10 41.36 14.25
C VAL A 365 13.24 40.26 14.90
N ASP A 366 12.69 39.32 14.11
CA ASP A 366 11.98 38.11 14.61
C ASP A 366 12.81 37.34 15.66
N PRO A 367 12.31 37.11 16.89
CA PRO A 367 13.01 36.37 17.95
C PRO A 367 13.54 35.00 17.52
N LYS A 368 12.82 34.31 16.62
CA LYS A 368 13.24 33.00 16.09
C LYS A 368 14.50 33.09 15.23
N THR A 369 14.81 34.26 14.67
CA THR A 369 16.05 34.49 13.89
C THR A 369 17.26 34.48 14.81
N ARG A 370 17.17 35.11 15.99
CA ARG A 370 18.23 35.07 17.00
C ARG A 370 18.47 33.65 17.51
N GLU A 371 17.39 32.90 17.78
CA GLU A 371 17.47 31.51 18.21
C GLU A 371 18.17 30.64 17.15
N ARG A 372 17.76 30.73 15.88
CA ARG A 372 18.40 30.00 14.77
C ARG A 372 19.87 30.35 14.62
N LEU A 373 20.25 31.63 14.71
CA LEU A 373 21.65 32.06 14.66
C LEU A 373 22.47 31.56 15.86
N THR A 374 21.83 31.39 17.03
CA THR A 374 22.47 30.82 18.23
C THR A 374 22.70 29.32 18.08
N LEU A 375 21.76 28.59 17.45
CA LEU A 375 21.88 27.16 17.13
C LEU A 375 23.02 26.86 16.14
N LEU A 376 23.51 27.86 15.39
CA LEU A 376 24.69 27.74 14.53
C LEU A 376 26.02 27.80 15.31
N GLY A 377 25.99 28.02 16.63
CA GLY A 377 27.19 28.12 17.46
C GLY A 377 28.00 29.42 17.25
N LEU A 378 27.36 30.47 16.73
CA LEU A 378 28.02 31.76 16.49
C LEU A 378 28.26 32.51 17.82
N PRO A 379 29.38 33.27 17.96
CA PRO A 379 29.60 34.10 19.13
C PRO A 379 28.57 35.23 19.22
N ALA A 380 28.11 35.53 20.45
CA ALA A 380 27.02 36.48 20.70
C ALA A 380 27.24 37.85 20.03
N THR A 381 28.47 38.35 20.00
CA THR A 381 28.84 39.61 19.34
C THR A 381 28.58 39.61 17.83
N ARG A 382 28.78 38.46 17.16
CA ARG A 382 28.52 38.32 15.72
C ARG A 382 27.03 38.23 15.45
N ILE A 383 26.27 37.57 16.32
CA ILE A 383 24.81 37.50 16.24
C ILE A 383 24.21 38.91 16.40
N ASP A 384 24.65 39.66 17.42
CA ASP A 384 24.17 41.02 17.67
C ASP A 384 24.47 41.96 16.48
N ASN A 385 25.66 41.86 15.88
CA ASN A 385 26.00 42.66 14.69
C ASN A 385 25.08 42.37 13.49
N VAL A 386 24.75 41.09 13.24
CA VAL A 386 23.85 40.69 12.15
C VAL A 386 22.43 41.20 12.42
N LEU A 387 21.94 41.07 13.67
CA LEU A 387 20.61 41.53 14.04
C LEU A 387 20.49 43.06 14.00
N ASN A 388 21.51 43.80 14.43
CA ASN A 388 21.53 45.26 14.34
C ASN A 388 21.52 45.73 12.88
N LYS A 389 22.28 45.07 12.01
CA LYS A 389 22.28 45.39 10.58
C LYS A 389 20.94 45.10 9.91
N MET A 390 20.25 44.01 10.31
CA MET A 390 18.87 43.77 9.89
C MET A 390 17.90 44.84 10.36
N ALA A 391 18.05 45.29 11.60
CA ALA A 391 17.25 46.37 12.16
C ALA A 391 17.42 47.64 11.32
N ASP A 392 18.66 48.09 11.15
CA ASP A 392 19.04 49.32 10.47
C ASP A 392 18.66 49.32 8.98
N ASP A 393 18.99 48.25 8.25
CA ASP A 393 18.79 48.17 6.80
C ASP A 393 17.30 48.02 6.40
N THR A 394 16.42 47.74 7.36
CA THR A 394 14.99 47.51 7.07
C THR A 394 14.04 48.52 7.69
N VAL A 395 14.52 49.53 8.43
CA VAL A 395 13.71 50.60 9.04
C VAL A 395 12.73 51.21 8.04
N ALA A 396 13.22 51.68 6.90
CA ALA A 396 12.39 52.34 5.88
C ALA A 396 11.32 51.41 5.28
N LEU A 397 11.60 50.10 5.22
CA LEU A 397 10.66 49.12 4.69
C LEU A 397 9.58 48.77 5.73
N ARG A 398 9.93 48.74 7.01
CA ARG A 398 9.01 48.53 8.13
C ARG A 398 8.07 49.71 8.33
N GLU A 399 8.56 50.94 8.24
CA GLU A 399 7.71 52.15 8.26
C GLU A 399 6.65 52.12 7.16
N GLN A 400 7.01 51.66 5.95
CA GLN A 400 6.07 51.51 4.84
C GLN A 400 5.08 50.35 5.03
N ILE A 401 5.46 49.28 5.74
CA ILE A 401 4.58 48.15 6.08
C ILE A 401 3.55 48.56 7.14
N ASN A 402 3.95 49.45 8.05
CA ASN A 402 3.14 49.97 9.14
C ASN A 402 2.30 51.20 8.75
N ASP A 403 2.41 51.70 7.51
CA ASP A 403 1.56 52.77 6.97
C ASP A 403 0.09 52.27 6.79
N PRO A 404 -0.87 52.78 7.59
CA PRO A 404 -2.26 52.33 7.55
C PRO A 404 -2.99 52.71 6.25
N THR A 405 -2.42 53.59 5.42
CA THR A 405 -3.03 54.04 4.15
C THR A 405 -2.66 53.17 2.94
N GLN A 406 -1.67 52.28 3.08
CA GLN A 406 -1.11 51.46 1.98
C GLN A 406 -1.22 49.94 2.22
N THR A 407 -2.30 49.50 2.85
CA THR A 407 -2.54 48.09 3.22
C THR A 407 -2.51 47.11 2.03
N TRP A 408 -2.89 47.54 0.82
CA TRP A 408 -2.84 46.71 -0.40
C TRP A 408 -1.41 46.36 -0.86
N ARG A 409 -0.40 47.15 -0.45
CA ARG A 409 1.04 46.87 -0.72
C ARG A 409 1.70 46.04 0.36
N LYS A 410 1.04 45.83 1.50
CA LYS A 410 1.60 45.16 2.68
C LYS A 410 2.18 43.78 2.36
N VAL A 411 1.49 42.98 1.55
CA VAL A 411 1.95 41.64 1.16
C VAL A 411 3.24 41.69 0.34
N ALA A 412 3.32 42.59 -0.64
CA ALA A 412 4.51 42.75 -1.48
C ALA A 412 5.71 43.29 -0.67
N ARG A 413 5.47 44.23 0.24
CA ARG A 413 6.52 44.79 1.12
C ARG A 413 7.00 43.78 2.15
N MET A 414 6.12 42.96 2.71
CA MET A 414 6.49 41.84 3.58
C MET A 414 7.35 40.80 2.85
N LYS A 415 7.10 40.56 1.56
CA LYS A 415 7.96 39.71 0.74
C LYS A 415 9.35 40.33 0.57
N GLN A 416 9.41 41.62 0.23
CA GLN A 416 10.66 42.36 0.08
C GLN A 416 11.45 42.42 1.40
N LEU A 417 10.77 42.50 2.55
CA LEU A 417 11.40 42.49 3.87
C LEU A 417 12.10 41.15 4.14
N ARG A 418 11.43 40.03 3.83
CA ARG A 418 12.02 38.69 3.98
C ARG A 418 13.22 38.48 3.06
N GLU A 419 13.15 38.96 1.81
CA GLU A 419 14.27 38.89 0.87
C GLU A 419 15.47 39.71 1.37
N THR A 420 15.21 40.89 1.93
CA THR A 420 16.25 41.75 2.50
C THR A 420 16.90 41.09 3.72
N TYR A 421 16.13 40.45 4.61
CA TYR A 421 16.69 39.66 5.71
C TYR A 421 17.55 38.49 5.22
N ASP A 422 17.06 37.70 4.26
CA ASP A 422 17.80 36.55 3.71
C ASP A 422 19.13 37.00 3.08
N ASP A 423 19.13 38.14 2.37
CA ASP A 423 20.33 38.73 1.78
C ASP A 423 21.36 39.21 2.83
N ILE A 424 20.90 39.80 3.93
CA ILE A 424 21.80 40.23 5.03
C ILE A 424 22.45 39.01 5.68
N ILE A 425 21.67 37.97 5.98
CA ILE A 425 22.17 36.71 6.55
C ILE A 425 23.18 36.07 5.61
N LYS A 426 22.84 35.96 4.32
CA LYS A 426 23.70 35.34 3.31
C LYS A 426 25.03 36.07 3.12
N LYS A 427 25.07 37.38 3.30
CA LYS A 427 26.30 38.19 3.20
C LYS A 427 27.20 38.06 4.43
N ASP A 428 26.62 37.86 5.62
CA ASP A 428 27.37 37.84 6.88
C ASP A 428 27.67 36.43 7.42
N LEU A 429 27.03 35.38 6.86
CA LEU A 429 27.32 33.97 7.14
C LEU A 429 28.16 33.33 6.02
N SER A 430 28.98 32.34 6.39
CA SER A 430 29.68 31.50 5.40
C SER A 430 28.69 30.61 4.63
N SER A 431 29.12 30.04 3.50
CA SER A 431 28.26 29.17 2.69
C SER A 431 27.74 27.94 3.45
N THR A 432 28.54 27.37 4.37
CA THR A 432 28.15 26.24 5.20
C THR A 432 27.22 26.66 6.34
N GLU A 433 27.53 27.77 7.03
CA GLU A 433 26.67 28.36 8.07
C GLU A 433 25.28 28.72 7.50
N TYR A 434 25.24 29.28 6.29
CA TYR A 434 24.01 29.64 5.60
C TYR A 434 23.18 28.43 5.17
N GLN A 435 23.82 27.34 4.72
CA GLN A 435 23.10 26.10 4.39
C GLN A 435 22.47 25.48 5.63
N GLU A 436 23.18 25.46 6.76
CA GLU A 436 22.61 24.94 8.02
C GLU A 436 21.52 25.87 8.56
N TYR A 437 21.67 27.19 8.43
CA TYR A 437 20.61 28.15 8.73
C TYR A 437 19.33 27.88 7.91
N ARG A 438 19.48 27.64 6.60
CA ARG A 438 18.37 27.29 5.70
C ARG A 438 17.75 25.94 6.04
N ARG A 439 18.56 24.97 6.50
CA ARG A 439 18.07 23.68 6.98
C ARG A 439 17.24 23.83 8.26
N LEU A 440 17.71 24.62 9.22
CA LEU A 440 16.96 24.97 10.44
C LEU A 440 15.66 25.73 10.10
N LEU A 441 15.70 26.60 9.09
CA LEU A 441 14.52 27.32 8.59
C LEU A 441 13.49 26.36 7.96
N GLN A 442 13.94 25.35 7.19
CA GLN A 442 13.08 24.33 6.58
C GLN A 442 12.57 23.29 7.60
N ALA A 443 13.38 22.93 8.59
CA ALA A 443 12.94 22.08 9.71
C ALA A 443 11.86 22.78 10.55
N GLY A 444 11.99 24.10 10.75
CA GLY A 444 10.95 24.93 11.36
C GLY A 444 9.70 25.13 10.49
N ALA A 445 9.77 24.93 9.17
CA ALA A 445 8.62 25.08 8.27
C ALA A 445 7.58 23.95 8.39
N GLN A 446 7.89 22.88 9.12
CA GLN A 446 6.93 21.84 9.53
C GLN A 446 6.08 22.28 10.73
N THR A 447 6.41 23.41 11.36
CA THR A 447 5.65 23.96 12.49
C THR A 447 4.57 24.91 11.98
N ARG A 448 3.35 24.72 12.49
CA ARG A 448 2.23 25.62 12.21
C ARG A 448 2.23 26.72 13.24
N ASP A 449 2.56 27.94 12.82
CA ASP A 449 2.43 29.10 13.69
C ASP A 449 0.94 29.39 13.93
N ALA A 450 0.56 29.42 15.20
CA ALA A 450 -0.79 29.72 15.64
C ALA A 450 -0.78 30.68 16.82
N GLN A 451 -1.87 31.40 17.00
CA GLN A 451 -2.07 32.26 18.15
C GLN A 451 -3.04 31.60 19.11
N ILE A 452 -2.58 31.35 20.33
CA ILE A 452 -3.37 30.69 21.37
C ILE A 452 -3.61 31.64 22.53
N TRP A 453 -4.83 31.60 23.03
CA TRP A 453 -5.25 32.39 24.18
C TRP A 453 -4.93 31.64 25.46
N VAL A 454 -4.13 32.23 26.33
CA VAL A 454 -3.75 31.70 27.64
C VAL A 454 -4.41 32.56 28.72
N LYS A 455 -4.92 31.92 29.77
CA LYS A 455 -5.48 32.60 30.94
C LYS A 455 -4.34 33.06 31.85
N SER A 456 -4.26 34.37 32.08
CA SER A 456 -3.34 34.98 33.04
C SER A 456 -4.16 35.72 34.10
N GLY A 457 -4.46 35.07 35.22
CA GLY A 457 -5.40 35.57 36.24
C GLY A 457 -6.82 35.72 35.69
N ASP A 458 -7.38 36.94 35.77
CA ASP A 458 -8.70 37.31 35.22
C ASP A 458 -8.62 37.91 33.80
N LYS A 459 -7.48 37.75 33.11
CA LYS A 459 -7.26 38.27 31.76
C LYS A 459 -6.94 37.17 30.76
N MET A 460 -7.19 37.45 29.48
CA MET A 460 -6.68 36.63 28.38
C MET A 460 -5.41 37.26 27.81
N ARG A 461 -4.39 36.45 27.57
CA ARG A 461 -3.16 36.83 26.87
C ARG A 461 -3.03 36.02 25.59
N GLN A 462 -2.72 36.68 24.49
CA GLN A 462 -2.47 36.00 23.23
C GLN A 462 -1.00 35.62 23.13
N VAL A 463 -0.69 34.35 22.89
CA VAL A 463 0.68 33.85 22.79
C VAL A 463 0.88 33.24 21.41
N ASP A 464 1.94 33.65 20.73
CA ASP A 464 2.37 33.03 19.48
C ASP A 464 3.04 31.69 19.80
N VAL A 465 2.51 30.61 19.22
CA VAL A 465 2.97 29.25 19.49
C VAL A 465 3.29 28.52 18.19
N GLY A 466 4.34 27.70 18.23
CA GLY A 466 4.63 26.74 17.17
C GLY A 466 3.94 25.42 17.47
N LEU A 467 3.01 25.00 16.61
CA LEU A 467 2.26 23.74 16.76
C LEU A 467 2.80 22.65 15.82
N GLY A 468 2.70 21.41 16.29
CA GLY A 468 3.17 20.21 15.59
C GLY A 468 2.05 19.22 15.28
N LEU A 469 2.31 17.93 15.56
CA LEU A 469 1.38 16.83 15.32
C LEU A 469 0.05 17.04 16.07
N SER A 470 -1.07 16.64 15.46
CA SER A 470 -2.37 16.62 16.15
C SER A 470 -3.09 15.30 15.91
N ASP A 471 -3.68 14.75 16.97
CA ASP A 471 -4.55 13.56 16.94
C ASP A 471 -6.05 13.93 16.94
N GLY A 472 -6.37 15.22 16.78
CA GLY A 472 -7.73 15.77 16.82
C GLY A 472 -8.28 16.06 18.23
N SER A 473 -7.72 15.44 19.28
CA SER A 473 -8.04 15.74 20.68
C SER A 473 -7.02 16.70 21.29
N PHE A 474 -5.75 16.51 20.94
CA PHE A 474 -4.60 17.27 21.38
C PHE A 474 -3.74 17.72 20.19
N VAL A 475 -2.94 18.75 20.42
CA VAL A 475 -1.97 19.29 19.47
C VAL A 475 -0.64 19.43 20.19
N GLU A 476 0.44 18.98 19.55
CA GLU A 476 1.82 19.12 20.00
C GLU A 476 2.19 20.61 20.04
N VAL A 477 2.77 21.05 21.15
CA VAL A 477 3.35 22.37 21.31
C VAL A 477 4.87 22.23 21.19
N ILE A 478 5.43 22.88 20.17
CA ILE A 478 6.86 22.88 19.88
C ILE A 478 7.54 24.10 20.52
N SER A 479 6.84 25.25 20.57
CA SER A 479 7.36 26.48 21.19
C SER A 479 6.23 27.40 21.65
N GLY A 480 6.53 28.27 22.62
CA GLY A 480 5.67 29.38 23.06
C GLY A 480 4.84 29.13 24.32
N LEU A 481 4.67 27.89 24.78
CA LEU A 481 3.98 27.56 26.04
C LEU A 481 4.81 26.63 26.91
N GLU A 482 4.60 26.73 28.23
CA GLU A 482 5.25 25.89 29.23
C GLU A 482 4.25 24.90 29.86
N GLU A 483 4.78 23.87 30.51
CA GLU A 483 3.96 22.89 31.22
C GLU A 483 3.18 23.56 32.37
N GLY A 484 1.88 23.30 32.46
CA GLY A 484 1.00 23.88 33.48
C GLY A 484 0.28 25.18 33.07
N ASP A 485 0.67 25.81 31.95
CA ASP A 485 -0.04 26.95 31.39
C ASP A 485 -1.52 26.62 31.15
N GLN A 486 -2.41 27.59 31.36
CA GLN A 486 -3.85 27.41 31.21
C GLN A 486 -4.34 27.98 29.89
N VAL A 487 -4.44 27.15 28.85
CA VAL A 487 -4.97 27.57 27.55
C VAL A 487 -6.50 27.64 27.57
N ILE A 488 -7.07 28.64 26.91
CA ILE A 488 -8.52 28.85 26.87
C ILE A 488 -9.12 27.98 25.77
N THR A 489 -10.06 27.12 26.13
CA THR A 489 -10.71 26.17 25.22
C THR A 489 -12.09 26.63 24.78
N SER A 490 -12.82 27.33 25.67
CA SER A 490 -14.11 27.94 25.35
C SER A 490 -14.51 29.00 26.39
N ILE A 491 -15.48 29.84 26.04
CA ILE A 491 -16.15 30.74 26.97
C ILE A 491 -17.54 30.14 27.24
N GLY A 492 -17.77 29.69 28.47
CA GLY A 492 -19.07 29.17 28.87
C GLY A 492 -20.08 30.30 29.07
N SER A 493 -21.25 30.19 28.44
CA SER A 493 -22.43 30.93 28.87
C SER A 493 -22.81 30.43 30.26
N GLY A 494 -22.88 31.31 31.27
CA GLY A 494 -23.33 30.94 32.60
C GLY A 494 -24.71 30.26 32.51
N GLY A 495 -24.75 28.97 32.79
CA GLY A 495 -25.94 28.14 32.58
C GLY A 495 -25.79 26.80 33.26
N GLY A 496 -26.02 26.77 34.58
CA GLY A 496 -26.27 25.55 35.35
C GLY A 496 -27.59 24.91 34.90
N GLY A 497 -27.57 24.24 33.75
CA GLY A 497 -28.64 23.39 33.27
C GLY A 497 -28.46 21.98 33.82
N GLN A 498 -28.97 21.76 35.03
CA GLN A 498 -29.16 20.43 35.59
C GLN A 498 -29.92 19.59 34.57
N ARG A 499 -29.25 18.58 33.98
CA ARG A 499 -29.90 17.57 33.13
C ARG A 499 -30.96 16.88 34.00
N ARG A 500 -32.22 17.32 33.88
CA ARG A 500 -33.37 16.55 34.34
C ARG A 500 -33.36 15.26 33.54
N GLY A 501 -33.06 14.15 34.22
CA GLY A 501 -33.28 12.81 33.67
C GLY A 501 -34.74 12.63 33.27
N PRO A 502 -35.04 11.71 32.34
CA PRO A 502 -36.40 11.45 31.90
C PRO A 502 -37.27 11.02 33.11
N PRO A 503 -38.55 11.41 33.15
CA PRO A 503 -39.43 11.05 34.25
C PRO A 503 -39.57 9.53 34.34
N GLY A 504 -39.23 8.99 35.51
CA GLY A 504 -39.45 7.59 35.84
C GLY A 504 -40.92 7.22 35.68
N GLY A 505 -41.17 6.20 34.86
CA GLY A 505 -42.49 5.59 34.72
C GLY A 505 -42.99 5.08 36.07
N ARG A 506 -44.23 5.45 36.40
CA ARG A 506 -44.98 4.86 37.51
C ARG A 506 -45.05 3.35 37.33
N ARG A 507 -44.73 2.63 38.40
CA ARG A 507 -45.17 1.25 38.60
C ARG A 507 -46.70 1.24 38.62
N GLY A 508 -47.28 0.50 37.69
CA GLY A 508 -48.63 -0.04 37.69
C GLY A 508 -48.51 -1.45 37.14
#